data_AF-A0A268QV53-F1
#
_entry.id   AF-A0A268QV53-F1
#
_cell.length_a   1.000
_cell.length_b   1.000
_cell.length_c   1.000
_cell.angle_alpha   90.00
_cell.angle_beta   90.00
_cell.angle_gamma   90.00
#
_symmetry.space_group_name_H-M   'P 1'
#
loop_
_entity.id
_entity.type
_entity.pdbx_description
1 polymer ?
#
loop_
_entity_poly.entity_id
_entity_poly.type
_entity_poly.pdbx_seq_one_letter_code
_entity_poly.pdbx_strand_id
1 'polypeptide(L)' 'RMETNTEGIYAAGDICTYDGKVKLIACGFGEAPTAVNHAKSYIDPKAKVQPMHSSSMFGK' A
#
# COMPACT_ATOMS: atom_id res chain seq x y z
N ARG A 1 -3.10 -7.30 1.67
CA ARG A 1 -3.78 -6.06 1.23
C ARG A 1 -4.09 -5.24 2.47
N MET A 2 -3.78 -3.95 2.47
CA MET A 2 -4.03 -3.04 3.62
C MET A 2 -5.46 -2.44 3.58
N GLU A 3 -6.43 -3.23 3.14
CA GLU A 3 -7.83 -2.79 3.01
C GLU A 3 -8.61 -3.07 4.29
N THR A 4 -9.53 -2.17 4.61
CA THR A 4 -10.43 -2.31 5.75
C THR A 4 -11.61 -3.23 5.42
N ASN A 5 -12.60 -3.32 6.31
CA ASN A 5 -13.87 -3.98 6.00
C ASN A 5 -14.73 -3.19 5.00
N THR A 6 -14.41 -1.92 4.73
CA THR A 6 -15.08 -1.11 3.72
C THR A 6 -14.26 -1.14 2.44
N GLU A 7 -14.87 -1.65 1.36
CA GLU A 7 -14.21 -1.80 0.06
C GLU A 7 -13.71 -0.44 -0.46
N GLY A 8 -12.47 -0.42 -0.95
CA GLY A 8 -11.82 0.79 -1.44
C GLY A 8 -11.28 1.72 -0.35
N ILE A 9 -11.48 1.40 0.94
CA ILE A 9 -10.88 2.13 2.07
C ILE A 9 -9.69 1.34 2.61
N TYR A 10 -8.53 1.99 2.67
CA TYR A 10 -7.25 1.41 3.07
C TYR A 10 -6.66 2.13 4.30
N ALA A 11 -5.89 1.43 5.11
CA ALA A 11 -5.24 1.96 6.30
C ALA A 11 -3.78 1.51 6.39
N ALA A 12 -2.88 2.39 6.85
CA ALA A 12 -1.47 2.09 7.05
C ALA A 12 -0.91 2.91 8.22
N GLY A 13 0.19 2.47 8.83
CA GLY A 13 0.84 3.14 9.93
C GLY A 13 0.19 2.83 11.28
N ASP A 14 0.27 3.76 12.23
CA ASP A 14 -0.16 3.51 13.62
C ASP A 14 -1.67 3.34 13.81
N ILE A 15 -2.46 3.74 12.80
CA ILE A 15 -3.91 3.63 12.79
C ILE A 15 -4.39 2.20 12.45
N CYS A 16 -3.58 1.39 11.75
CA CYS A 16 -3.96 0.02 11.42
C CYS A 16 -3.50 -0.96 12.50
N THR A 17 -4.25 -2.07 12.65
CA THR A 17 -3.93 -3.15 13.59
C THR A 17 -4.15 -4.51 12.93
N TYR A 18 -3.31 -5.46 13.28
CA TYR A 18 -3.37 -6.86 12.87
C TYR A 18 -2.41 -7.67 13.75
N ASP A 19 -2.51 -9.00 13.72
CA ASP A 19 -1.64 -9.85 14.53
C ASP A 19 -0.15 -9.61 14.19
N GLY A 20 0.65 -9.34 15.21
CA GLY A 20 2.07 -8.98 15.05
C GLY A 20 2.36 -7.54 14.60
N LYS A 21 1.38 -6.63 14.55
CA LYS A 21 1.62 -5.20 14.23
C LYS A 21 2.50 -4.53 15.28
N VAL A 22 3.60 -3.94 14.82
CA VAL A 22 4.46 -3.05 15.62
C VAL A 22 4.33 -1.61 15.12
N LYS A 23 4.15 -0.66 16.05
CA LYS A 23 4.00 0.77 15.75
C LYS A 23 5.37 1.44 15.56
N LEU A 24 5.98 1.18 14.42
CA LEU A 24 7.25 1.77 14.00
C LEU A 24 7.09 2.47 12.65
N ILE A 25 7.89 3.53 12.47
CA ILE A 25 8.01 4.25 11.19
C ILE A 25 8.34 3.26 10.05
N ALA A 26 9.27 2.33 10.29
CA ALA A 26 9.68 1.33 9.31
C ALA A 26 8.52 0.40 8.89
N CYS A 27 7.66 -0.02 9.83
CA CYS A 27 6.47 -0.82 9.51
C CYS A 27 5.49 -0.02 8.66
N GLY A 28 5.23 1.24 9.04
CA GLY A 28 4.39 2.15 8.26
C GLY A 28 4.89 2.34 6.82
N PHE A 29 6.22 2.42 6.62
CA PHE A 29 6.80 2.50 5.28
C PHE A 29 6.68 1.22 4.44
N GLY A 30 6.49 0.05 5.05
CA GLY A 30 6.14 -1.18 4.32
C GLY A 30 4.64 -1.27 4.00
N GLU A 31 3.80 -0.76 4.89
CA GLU A 31 2.34 -0.80 4.75
C GLU A 31 1.82 0.22 3.74
N ALA A 32 2.36 1.44 3.75
CA ALA A 32 1.95 2.53 2.87
C ALA A 32 2.00 2.18 1.37
N PRO A 33 3.12 1.67 0.80
CA PRO A 33 3.14 1.29 -0.62
C PRO A 33 2.19 0.12 -0.90
N THR A 34 2.00 -0.79 0.05
CA THR A 34 1.01 -1.87 -0.08
C THR A 34 -0.40 -1.30 -0.19
N ALA A 35 -0.78 -0.35 0.67
CA ALA A 35 -2.07 0.34 0.62
C ALA A 35 -2.26 1.08 -0.71
N VAL A 36 -1.30 1.92 -1.12
CA VAL A 36 -1.38 2.75 -2.32
C VAL A 36 -1.46 1.91 -3.60
N ASN A 37 -0.64 0.86 -3.72
CA ASN A 37 -0.64 0.00 -4.90
C ASN A 37 -1.97 -0.76 -5.07
N HIS A 38 -2.56 -1.24 -3.97
CA HIS A 38 -3.87 -1.85 -4.02
C HIS A 38 -4.98 -0.84 -4.31
N ALA A 39 -4.91 0.36 -3.71
CA ALA A 39 -5.87 1.43 -4.00
C ALA A 39 -5.82 1.84 -5.48
N LYS A 40 -4.64 1.92 -6.08
CA LYS A 40 -4.49 2.22 -7.51
C LYS A 40 -5.13 1.16 -8.39
N SER A 41 -4.94 -0.12 -8.08
CA SER A 41 -5.56 -1.22 -8.83
C SER A 41 -7.09 -1.27 -8.65
N TYR A 42 -7.60 -0.83 -7.49
CA TYR A 42 -9.04 -0.68 -7.26
C TYR A 42 -9.65 0.48 -8.05
N ILE A 43 -8.97 1.65 -8.08
CA ILE A 43 -9.40 2.83 -8.85
C ILE A 43 -9.29 2.59 -10.36
N ASP A 44 -8.26 1.87 -10.80
CA ASP A 44 -7.96 1.58 -12.19
C ASP A 44 -7.70 0.08 -12.37
N PRO A 45 -8.71 -0.72 -12.74
CA PRO A 45 -8.61 -2.17 -12.85
C PRO A 45 -7.58 -2.65 -13.88
N LYS A 46 -7.13 -1.77 -14.79
CA LYS A 46 -6.08 -2.10 -15.77
C LYS A 46 -4.67 -1.95 -15.18
N ALA A 47 -4.54 -1.24 -14.06
CA ALA A 47 -3.28 -1.09 -13.36
C ALA A 47 -2.94 -2.35 -12.56
N LYS A 48 -1.70 -2.83 -12.71
CA LYS A 48 -1.17 -3.93 -11.90
C LYS A 48 -0.87 -3.44 -10.49
N VAL A 49 -1.16 -4.28 -9.49
CA VAL A 49 -0.79 -4.02 -8.08
C VAL A 49 0.73 -3.93 -7.92
N GLN A 50 1.50 -4.74 -8.66
CA GLN A 50 2.95 -4.65 -8.62
C GLN A 50 3.43 -3.43 -9.43
N PRO A 51 4.10 -2.44 -8.80
CA PRO A 51 4.65 -1.30 -9.51
C PRO A 51 5.90 -1.72 -10.32
N MET A 52 6.27 -0.89 -11.29
CA MET A 52 7.56 -1.03 -11.99
C MET A 52 8.72 -0.69 -11.04
N HIS A 53 9.93 -1.14 -11.38
CA HIS A 53 11.14 -0.77 -10.64
C HIS A 53 11.36 0.74 -10.74
N SER A 54 11.35 1.43 -9.59
CA SER A 54 11.45 2.90 -9.52
C SER A 54 12.71 3.44 -10.18
N SER A 55 13.82 2.71 -10.13
CA SER A 55 15.09 3.06 -10.80
C SER A 55 15.00 3.13 -12.32
N SER A 56 13.98 2.51 -12.93
CA SER A 56 13.74 2.53 -14.37
C SER A 56 12.57 3.45 -14.76
N MET A 57 11.90 4.08 -13.79
CA MET A 57 10.73 4.93 -14.04
C MET A 57 11.10 6.38 -14.36
N PHE A 58 12.21 6.85 -13.83
CA PHE A 58 12.69 8.21 -14.01
C PHE A 58 13.95 8.16 -14.89
N GLY A 59 13.79 8.45 -16.18
CA GLY A 59 14.93 8.64 -17.07
C GLY A 59 15.81 9.80 -16.59
N LYS A 60 17.11 9.76 -16.89
CA LYS A 60 17.96 10.96 -16.81
C LYS A 60 17.53 11.99 -17.85
#